data_AF-A0A2E9NUR1-F1
#
_entry.id   AF-A0A2E9NUR1-F1
#
_cell.length_a   1.000
_cell.length_b   1.000
_cell.length_c   1.000
_cell.angle_alpha   90.00
_cell.angle_beta   90.00
_cell.angle_gamma   90.00
#
_symmetry.space_group_name_H-M   'P 1'
#
loop_
_entity.id
_entity.type
_entity.pdbx_description
1 polymer ?
#
loop_
_entity_poly.entity_id
_entity_poly.type
_entity_poly.pdbx_seq_one_letter_code
_entity_poly.pdbx_strand_id
1 'polypeptide(L)'
;MAVLFVFFILSPFCPAGGGHKIFNLGDFDLENGIILPDAKLSYVTHGKLNKKKDNLILVPSAYLGDHHGFDFLIKEGKALDPAKYFIVATDMFQNGLSSSPSNTPEPFNGPNFPLIDTRDNVKAGYRLVTEVLELRKSMGLLVFRWVRNKRSNGELVIQTS
;
A
#
# COMPACT_ATOMS: atom_id res chain seq x y z
N MET A 1 7.52 45.86 -14.27
CA MET A 1 7.83 44.83 -13.25
C MET A 1 6.98 43.61 -13.55
N ALA A 2 7.59 42.54 -14.04
CA ALA A 2 6.92 41.28 -14.38
C ALA A 2 7.23 40.26 -13.28
N VAL A 3 6.20 39.69 -12.66
CA VAL A 3 6.37 38.55 -11.74
C VAL A 3 5.71 37.35 -12.41
N LEU A 4 6.56 36.53 -13.02
CA LEU A 4 6.20 35.28 -13.68
C LEU A 4 6.05 34.20 -12.58
N PHE A 5 4.83 33.80 -12.26
CA PHE A 5 4.59 32.63 -11.40
C PHE A 5 4.83 31.35 -12.21
N VAL A 6 6.04 30.80 -12.07
CA VAL A 6 6.37 29.47 -12.61
C VAL A 6 5.77 28.42 -11.67
N PHE A 7 4.66 27.81 -12.08
CA PHE A 7 4.14 26.59 -11.46
C PHE A 7 5.12 25.44 -11.72
N PHE A 8 6.00 25.19 -10.75
CA PHE A 8 6.89 24.03 -10.74
C PHE A 8 6.06 22.78 -10.39
N ILE A 9 5.62 22.05 -11.42
CA ILE A 9 5.05 20.71 -11.27
C ILE A 9 6.19 19.73 -10.97
N LEU A 10 6.66 19.71 -9.73
CA LEU A 10 7.57 18.68 -9.24
C LEU A 10 6.74 17.43 -8.91
N SER A 11 6.45 16.64 -9.94
CA SER A 11 6.22 15.22 -9.71
C SER A 11 7.56 14.60 -9.32
N PRO A 12 7.74 14.02 -8.11
CA PRO A 12 8.95 13.28 -7.82
C PRO A 12 8.85 11.92 -8.51
N PHE A 13 9.34 11.86 -9.75
CA PHE A 13 9.78 10.61 -10.33
C PHE A 13 11.18 10.33 -9.79
N CYS A 14 11.27 9.51 -8.74
CA CYS A 14 12.55 9.05 -8.19
C CYS A 14 12.81 7.62 -8.68
N PRO A 15 13.93 7.32 -9.37
CA PRO A 15 14.26 6.00 -9.88
C PRO A 15 14.83 5.05 -8.82
N ALA A 16 14.75 3.77 -9.13
CA ALA A 16 14.96 2.62 -8.25
C ALA A 16 16.38 2.44 -7.68
N GLY A 17 16.43 2.24 -6.37
CA GLY A 17 17.47 1.53 -5.62
C GLY A 17 16.85 1.05 -4.30
N GLY A 18 16.41 -0.21 -4.23
CA GLY A 18 15.66 -0.75 -3.07
C GLY A 18 14.39 0.05 -2.69
N GLY A 19 13.78 0.71 -3.69
CA GLY A 19 13.01 1.95 -3.53
C GLY A 19 11.53 1.74 -3.26
N HIS A 20 11.14 1.99 -2.02
CA HIS A 20 9.76 2.19 -1.59
C HIS A 20 9.52 3.66 -1.20
N LYS A 21 8.25 4.06 -1.23
CA LYS A 21 7.77 5.37 -0.79
C LYS A 21 7.12 5.21 0.57
N ILE A 22 7.21 6.26 1.40
CA ILE A 22 6.53 6.33 2.68
C ILE A 22 5.34 7.29 2.55
N PHE A 23 4.17 6.82 2.91
CA PHE A 23 2.97 7.62 3.12
C PHE A 23 2.79 7.85 4.62
N ASN A 24 2.87 9.12 5.04
CA ASN A 24 2.61 9.51 6.42
C ASN A 24 1.11 9.58 6.65
N LEU A 25 0.60 8.66 7.46
CA LEU A 25 -0.80 8.61 7.87
C LEU A 25 -1.11 9.62 8.98
N GLY A 26 -0.08 10.07 9.70
CA GLY A 26 -0.23 10.89 10.90
C GLY A 26 -0.84 10.06 12.03
N ASP A 27 -1.63 10.71 12.88
CA ASP A 27 -2.38 10.03 13.92
C ASP A 27 -3.41 9.07 13.29
N PHE A 28 -3.26 7.78 13.59
CA PHE A 28 -4.07 6.72 12.99
C PHE A 28 -4.89 6.00 14.05
N ASP A 29 -6.22 6.14 13.98
CA ASP A 29 -7.11 5.38 14.87
C ASP A 29 -7.13 3.91 14.46
N LEU A 30 -6.70 3.06 15.38
CA LEU A 30 -6.79 1.61 15.27
C LEU A 30 -8.19 1.13 15.66
N GLU A 31 -8.58 -0.04 15.16
CA GLU A 31 -9.87 -0.67 15.45
C GLU A 31 -10.09 -0.90 16.95
N ASN A 32 -9.01 -1.18 17.70
CA ASN A 32 -9.04 -1.36 19.14
C ASN A 32 -9.21 -0.06 19.95
N GLY A 33 -9.33 1.10 19.29
CA GLY A 33 -9.53 2.41 19.91
C GLY A 33 -8.25 3.13 20.33
N ILE A 34 -7.07 2.54 20.13
CA ILE A 34 -5.78 3.21 20.34
C ILE A 34 -5.46 4.10 19.14
N ILE A 35 -4.88 5.27 19.40
CA ILE A 35 -4.32 6.13 18.35
C ILE A 35 -2.83 5.83 18.24
N LEU A 36 -2.40 5.39 17.07
CA LEU A 36 -0.99 5.24 16.74
C LEU A 36 -0.47 6.57 16.18
N PRO A 37 0.38 7.31 16.91
CA PRO A 37 0.90 8.60 16.45
C PRO A 37 1.90 8.41 15.31
N ASP A 38 1.98 9.41 14.43
CA ASP A 38 2.94 9.47 13.33
C ASP A 38 3.04 8.15 12.52
N ALA A 39 1.88 7.50 12.31
CA ALA A 39 1.82 6.25 11.59
C ALA A 39 2.28 6.44 10.14
N LYS A 40 2.96 5.42 9.61
CA LYS A 40 3.52 5.44 8.25
C LYS A 40 3.27 4.12 7.54
N LEU A 41 3.01 4.23 6.24
CA LEU A 41 2.78 3.10 5.34
C LEU A 41 3.82 3.12 4.23
N SER A 42 4.60 2.04 4.12
CA SER A 42 5.52 1.83 3.01
C SER A 42 4.78 1.21 1.82
N TYR A 43 5.11 1.66 0.62
CA TYR A 43 4.52 1.14 -0.62
C TYR A 43 5.40 1.37 -1.85
N VAL A 44 5.18 0.57 -2.88
CA VAL A 44 5.76 0.73 -4.22
C VAL A 44 4.66 0.82 -5.26
N THR A 45 4.99 1.40 -6.42
CA THR A 45 4.05 1.57 -7.53
C THR A 45 4.67 1.04 -8.81
N HIS A 46 3.90 0.26 -9.56
CA HIS A 46 4.28 -0.27 -10.87
C HIS A 46 3.27 0.17 -11.94
N GLY A 47 3.76 0.45 -13.14
CA GLY A 47 2.91 0.93 -14.24
C GLY A 47 2.49 2.39 -14.08
N LYS A 48 1.40 2.77 -14.78
CA LYS A 48 0.90 4.14 -14.79
C LYS A 48 -0.62 4.18 -14.65
N LEU A 49 -1.10 5.03 -13.74
CA LEU A 49 -2.52 5.30 -13.59
C LEU A 49 -3.06 5.99 -14.84
N ASN A 50 -4.14 5.45 -15.41
CA ASN A 50 -4.73 6.02 -16.62
C ASN A 50 -5.62 7.23 -16.29
N LYS A 51 -6.07 7.96 -17.32
CA LYS A 51 -6.90 9.17 -17.14
C LYS A 51 -8.27 8.88 -16.50
N LYS A 52 -8.83 7.70 -16.73
CA LYS A 52 -10.11 7.26 -16.16
C LYS A 52 -9.98 6.78 -14.71
N LYS A 53 -8.73 6.57 -14.28
CA LYS A 53 -8.30 6.02 -13.00
C LYS A 53 -8.83 4.59 -12.71
N ASP A 54 -9.33 3.88 -13.71
CA ASP A 54 -10.01 2.57 -13.55
C ASP A 54 -9.09 1.35 -13.62
N ASN A 55 -7.78 1.54 -13.75
CA ASN A 55 -6.80 0.46 -13.88
C ASN A 55 -5.95 0.23 -12.62
N LEU A 56 -6.38 0.71 -11.44
CA LEU A 56 -5.64 0.51 -10.19
C LEU A 56 -5.85 -0.88 -9.60
N ILE A 57 -4.78 -1.49 -9.11
CA ILE A 57 -4.79 -2.71 -8.29
C ILE A 57 -3.98 -2.44 -7.01
N LEU A 58 -4.56 -2.64 -5.83
CA LEU A 58 -3.85 -2.55 -4.54
C LEU A 58 -3.47 -3.95 -4.06
N VAL A 59 -2.20 -4.18 -3.78
CA VAL A 59 -1.67 -5.49 -3.37
C VAL A 59 -1.02 -5.36 -1.99
N PRO A 60 -1.72 -5.69 -0.89
CA PRO A 60 -1.09 -5.74 0.42
C PRO A 60 -0.09 -6.89 0.51
N SER A 61 1.00 -6.69 1.26
CA SER A 61 2.01 -7.72 1.51
C SER A 61 1.40 -8.91 2.27
N ALA A 62 2.02 -10.07 2.12
CA ALA A 62 1.68 -11.23 2.94
C ALA A 62 2.13 -11.02 4.40
N TYR A 63 1.60 -11.82 5.33
CA TYR A 63 2.08 -11.83 6.71
C TYR A 63 3.59 -12.11 6.76
N LEU A 64 4.35 -11.24 7.44
CA LEU A 64 5.83 -11.21 7.48
C LEU A 64 6.53 -10.98 6.12
N GLY A 65 5.77 -10.62 5.08
CA GLY A 65 6.30 -10.25 3.78
C GLY A 65 6.40 -8.74 3.59
N ASP A 66 7.06 -8.37 2.50
CA ASP A 66 7.15 -7.00 2.01
C ASP A 66 6.52 -6.88 0.61
N HIS A 67 6.65 -5.70 0.03
CA HIS A 67 6.19 -5.39 -1.32
C HIS A 67 6.83 -6.24 -2.43
N HIS A 68 7.94 -6.93 -2.19
CA HIS A 68 8.53 -7.86 -3.16
C HIS A 68 7.83 -9.22 -3.18
N GLY A 69 6.96 -9.50 -2.20
CA GLY A 69 6.27 -10.78 -2.06
C GLY A 69 5.47 -11.21 -3.29
N PHE A 70 5.10 -10.28 -4.18
CA PHE A 70 4.34 -10.56 -5.41
C PHE A 70 5.09 -10.21 -6.71
N ASP A 71 6.40 -9.92 -6.66
CA ASP A 71 7.19 -9.56 -7.84
C ASP A 71 7.15 -10.62 -8.95
N PHE A 72 6.94 -11.89 -8.57
CA PHE A 72 6.80 -12.98 -9.53
C PHE A 72 5.51 -12.91 -10.36
N LEU A 73 4.47 -12.23 -9.85
CA LEU A 73 3.21 -11.94 -10.56
C LEU A 73 3.25 -10.59 -11.27
N ILE A 74 4.05 -9.63 -10.78
CA ILE A 74 4.14 -8.26 -11.29
C ILE A 74 5.16 -8.19 -12.44
N LYS A 75 4.78 -8.71 -13.61
CA LYS A 75 5.62 -8.72 -14.83
C LYS A 75 4.77 -8.59 -16.08
N GLU A 76 5.36 -8.10 -17.15
CA GLU A 76 4.71 -8.04 -18.47
C GLU A 76 4.19 -9.44 -18.88
N GLY A 77 2.95 -9.50 -19.35
CA GLY A 77 2.30 -10.75 -19.75
C GLY A 77 1.90 -11.69 -18.59
N LYS A 78 2.03 -11.29 -17.32
CA LYS A 78 1.57 -12.05 -16.16
C LYS A 78 0.22 -11.52 -15.64
N ALA A 79 -0.26 -12.11 -14.53
CA ALA A 79 -1.54 -11.76 -13.92
C ALA A 79 -1.58 -10.28 -13.51
N LEU A 80 -0.49 -9.74 -12.97
CA LEU A 80 -0.35 -8.35 -12.57
C LEU A 80 0.57 -7.61 -13.56
N ASP A 81 0.09 -7.43 -14.79
CA ASP A 81 0.86 -6.80 -15.84
C ASP A 81 0.92 -5.26 -15.66
N PRO A 82 2.10 -4.66 -15.37
CA PRO A 82 2.24 -3.22 -15.18
C PRO A 82 2.09 -2.41 -16.48
N ALA A 83 2.09 -3.05 -17.65
CA ALA A 83 1.74 -2.38 -18.90
C ALA A 83 0.23 -2.13 -19.04
N LYS A 84 -0.60 -2.85 -18.27
CA LYS A 84 -2.07 -2.75 -18.29
C LYS A 84 -2.62 -2.05 -17.05
N TYR A 85 -2.08 -2.42 -15.89
CA TYR A 85 -2.56 -1.98 -14.59
C TYR A 85 -1.58 -1.03 -13.90
N PHE A 86 -2.13 -0.13 -13.09
CA PHE A 86 -1.37 0.62 -12.10
C PHE A 86 -1.42 -0.14 -10.78
N ILE A 87 -0.31 -0.80 -10.43
CA ILE A 87 -0.25 -1.70 -9.30
C ILE A 87 0.42 -0.97 -8.15
N VAL A 88 -0.22 -0.98 -6.98
CA VAL A 88 0.31 -0.38 -5.75
C VAL A 88 0.52 -1.52 -4.77
N ALA A 89 1.76 -1.89 -4.49
CA ALA A 89 2.05 -2.91 -3.48
C ALA A 89 2.40 -2.23 -2.15
N THR A 90 1.68 -2.56 -1.08
CA THR A 90 1.82 -1.93 0.23
C THR A 90 2.38 -2.91 1.25
N ASP A 91 3.25 -2.40 2.10
CA ASP A 91 3.78 -3.10 3.26
C ASP A 91 2.81 -2.97 4.44
N MET A 92 2.28 -4.08 4.95
CA MET A 92 1.40 -4.04 6.13
C MET A 92 2.12 -3.49 7.37
N PHE A 93 1.38 -2.93 8.32
CA PHE A 93 1.89 -2.65 9.66
C PHE A 93 2.51 -3.91 10.30
N GLN A 94 3.47 -3.71 11.19
CA GLN A 94 4.28 -4.75 11.84
C GLN A 94 5.26 -5.50 10.93
N ASN A 95 5.39 -5.18 9.64
CA ASN A 95 6.32 -5.89 8.75
C ASN A 95 7.78 -5.41 8.80
N GLY A 96 8.05 -4.30 9.51
CA GLY A 96 9.39 -3.70 9.67
C GLY A 96 9.67 -2.50 8.76
N LEU A 97 8.88 -2.29 7.69
CA LEU A 97 9.00 -1.13 6.79
C LEU A 97 7.96 -0.06 7.13
N SER A 98 6.68 -0.45 7.17
CA SER A 98 5.60 0.38 7.72
C SER A 98 5.72 0.50 9.24
N SER A 99 4.86 1.30 9.89
CA SER A 99 4.87 1.40 11.36
C SER A 99 4.85 0.02 12.01
N SER A 100 5.89 -0.24 12.79
CA SER A 100 6.21 -1.55 13.34
C SER A 100 6.86 -1.41 14.71
N PRO A 101 6.86 -2.47 15.54
CA PRO A 101 7.57 -2.49 16.83
C PRO A 101 9.03 -2.05 16.73
N SER A 102 9.71 -2.37 15.62
CA SER A 102 11.13 -2.11 15.41
C SER A 102 11.47 -0.69 14.99
N ASN A 103 10.50 0.12 14.54
CA ASN A 103 10.77 1.40 13.88
C ASN A 103 9.85 2.55 14.34
N THR A 104 8.98 2.28 15.31
CA THR A 104 8.12 3.26 15.96
C THR A 104 8.83 3.73 17.24
N PRO A 105 8.83 5.03 17.58
CA PRO A 105 9.43 5.51 18.82
C PRO A 105 8.60 5.15 20.07
N GLU A 106 9.21 5.29 21.24
CA GLU A 106 8.50 5.23 22.52
C GLU A 106 7.32 6.23 22.55
N PRO A 107 6.18 5.89 23.17
CA PRO A 107 5.93 4.70 23.99
C PRO A 107 5.41 3.48 23.21
N PHE A 108 5.31 3.55 21.88
CA PHE A 108 4.68 2.52 21.04
C PHE A 108 5.70 1.64 20.31
N ASN A 109 6.85 1.36 20.91
CA ASN A 109 7.94 0.56 20.35
C ASN A 109 8.04 -0.82 21.01
N GLY A 110 8.68 -1.76 20.32
CA GLY A 110 8.94 -3.11 20.82
C GLY A 110 7.67 -3.79 21.37
N PRO A 111 7.68 -4.29 22.62
CA PRO A 111 6.53 -4.98 23.20
C PRO A 111 5.33 -4.07 23.48
N ASN A 112 5.50 -2.74 23.45
CA ASN A 112 4.43 -1.77 23.68
C ASN A 112 3.68 -1.39 22.39
N PHE A 113 4.14 -1.88 21.23
CA PHE A 113 3.44 -1.62 19.97
C PHE A 113 2.03 -2.22 20.01
N PRO A 114 0.98 -1.47 19.63
CA PRO A 114 -0.38 -1.91 19.80
C PRO A 114 -0.70 -3.12 18.91
N LEU A 115 -1.70 -3.90 19.31
CA LEU A 115 -2.26 -4.93 18.44
C LEU A 115 -2.84 -4.27 17.19
N ILE A 116 -2.55 -4.83 16.02
CA ILE A 116 -3.06 -4.34 14.75
C ILE A 116 -4.03 -5.36 14.18
N ASP A 117 -5.22 -4.88 13.84
CA ASP A 117 -6.23 -5.69 13.19
C ASP A 117 -6.06 -5.68 11.67
N THR A 118 -6.63 -6.68 11.01
CA THR A 118 -6.61 -6.72 9.53
C THR A 118 -7.30 -5.50 8.93
N ARG A 119 -8.34 -4.98 9.58
CA ARG A 119 -9.07 -3.79 9.10
C ARG A 119 -8.26 -2.52 9.19
N ASP A 120 -7.30 -2.41 10.12
CA ASP A 120 -6.37 -1.28 10.19
C ASP A 120 -5.52 -1.19 8.93
N ASN A 121 -5.00 -2.31 8.46
CA ASN A 121 -4.24 -2.37 7.21
C ASN A 121 -5.10 -2.04 5.99
N VAL A 122 -6.36 -2.52 5.96
CA VAL A 122 -7.32 -2.14 4.91
C VAL A 122 -7.60 -0.64 4.94
N LYS A 123 -7.80 -0.06 6.14
CA LYS A 123 -8.03 1.38 6.33
C LYS A 123 -6.80 2.20 5.90
N ALA A 124 -5.59 1.77 6.24
CA ALA A 124 -4.35 2.42 5.81
C ALA A 124 -4.18 2.39 4.28
N GLY A 125 -4.39 1.23 3.65
CA GLY A 125 -4.36 1.10 2.19
C GLY A 125 -5.45 1.92 1.49
N TYR A 126 -6.65 1.98 2.08
CA TYR A 126 -7.73 2.83 1.59
C TYR A 126 -7.35 4.31 1.63
N ARG A 127 -6.79 4.80 2.75
CA ARG A 127 -6.30 6.18 2.89
C ARG A 127 -5.24 6.51 1.85
N LEU A 128 -4.28 5.60 1.60
CA LEU A 128 -3.29 5.78 0.53
C LEU A 128 -3.95 6.00 -0.84
N VAL A 129 -4.93 5.17 -1.17
CA VAL A 129 -5.67 5.24 -2.44
C VAL A 129 -6.48 6.54 -2.55
N THR A 130 -7.13 6.98 -1.48
CA THR A 130 -7.98 8.18 -1.53
C THR A 130 -7.22 9.48 -1.40
N GLU A 131 -6.18 9.54 -0.57
CA GLU A 131 -5.45 10.77 -0.24
C GLU A 131 -4.27 11.02 -1.17
N VAL A 132 -3.52 9.98 -1.54
CA VAL A 132 -2.32 10.14 -2.39
C VAL A 132 -2.64 9.99 -3.86
N LEU A 133 -3.54 9.07 -4.22
CA LEU A 133 -3.90 8.80 -5.62
C LEU A 133 -5.18 9.54 -6.06
N GLU A 134 -5.83 10.23 -5.13
CA GLU A 134 -7.06 11.00 -5.33
C GLU A 134 -8.14 10.18 -6.04
N LEU A 135 -8.28 8.92 -5.64
CA LEU A 135 -9.27 7.99 -6.19
C LEU A 135 -10.55 8.08 -5.37
N ARG A 136 -11.68 8.35 -6.04
CA ARG A 136 -12.99 8.30 -5.38
C ARG A 136 -13.46 6.86 -5.30
N LYS A 137 -14.27 6.61 -4.26
CA LYS A 137 -14.79 5.34 -3.70
C LYS A 137 -15.37 4.28 -4.68
N SER A 138 -15.47 4.56 -5.99
CA SER A 138 -16.24 3.77 -6.95
C SER A 138 -15.43 2.81 -7.82
N MET A 139 -14.21 2.42 -7.44
CA MET A 139 -13.36 1.57 -8.28
C MET A 139 -12.72 0.44 -7.48
N GLY A 140 -12.77 -0.76 -8.08
CA GLY A 140 -12.53 -2.04 -7.43
C GLY A 140 -11.19 -2.12 -6.72
N LEU A 141 -11.25 -2.26 -5.40
CA LEU A 141 -10.10 -2.57 -4.57
C LEU A 141 -9.86 -4.08 -4.63
N LEU A 142 -8.85 -4.52 -5.38
CA LEU A 142 -8.51 -5.94 -5.51
C LEU A 142 -7.59 -6.39 -4.38
N VAL A 143 -8.14 -6.71 -3.21
CA VAL A 143 -7.35 -7.28 -2.11
C VAL A 143 -7.12 -8.77 -2.35
N PHE A 144 -5.86 -9.16 -2.57
CA PHE A 144 -5.49 -10.58 -2.63
C PHE A 144 -5.49 -11.19 -1.24
N ARG A 145 -6.41 -12.11 -0.96
CA ARG A 145 -6.35 -13.01 0.20
C ARG A 145 -5.94 -14.40 -0.26
N TRP A 146 -4.78 -14.88 0.19
CA TRP A 146 -4.38 -16.26 -0.04
C TRP A 146 -5.04 -17.19 0.99
N VAL A 147 -5.93 -18.07 0.54
CA VAL A 147 -6.54 -19.12 1.37
C VAL A 147 -5.84 -20.45 1.07
N ARG A 148 -5.15 -21.01 2.06
CA ARG A 148 -4.54 -22.34 1.97
C ARG A 148 -5.63 -23.41 2.10
N ASN A 149 -6.24 -23.82 1.00
CA ASN A 149 -7.16 -24.96 1.01
C ASN A 149 -6.36 -26.27 0.83
N LYS A 150 -6.49 -27.23 1.76
CA LYS A 150 -5.81 -28.54 1.71
C LYS A 150 -6.35 -29.48 0.61
N ARG A 151 -7.23 -29.01 -0.30
CA ARG A 151 -7.95 -29.87 -1.25
C ARG A 151 -7.97 -29.42 -2.72
N SER A 152 -7.29 -28.34 -3.10
CA SER A 152 -7.16 -28.01 -4.52
C SER A 152 -5.83 -27.31 -4.78
N ASN A 153 -5.19 -27.67 -5.90
CA ASN A 153 -3.99 -27.02 -6.42
C ASN A 153 -4.20 -25.50 -6.39
N GLY A 154 -3.35 -24.80 -5.64
CA GLY A 154 -3.53 -23.41 -5.19
C GLY A 154 -4.19 -22.50 -6.22
N GLU A 155 -5.49 -22.31 -6.05
CA GLU A 155 -6.30 -21.45 -6.90
C GLU A 155 -6.33 -20.04 -6.31
N LEU A 156 -5.93 -19.07 -7.11
CA LEU A 156 -5.94 -17.65 -6.75
C LEU A 156 -7.39 -17.16 -6.86
N VAL A 157 -8.10 -17.08 -5.73
CA VAL A 157 -9.45 -16.54 -5.72
C VAL A 157 -9.37 -15.01 -5.66
N ILE A 158 -9.74 -14.38 -6.76
CA ILE A 158 -9.89 -12.93 -6.85
C ILE A 158 -11.24 -12.55 -6.23
N GLN A 159 -11.23 -11.82 -5.12
CA GLN A 159 -12.45 -11.29 -4.51
C GLN A 159 -12.54 -9.79 -4.80
N THR A 160 -13.59 -9.39 -5.50
CA THR A 160 -13.95 -7.98 -5.73
C THR A 160 -15.02 -7.60 -4.71
N SER A 161 -14.87 -6.44 -4.06
CA SER A 161 -15.88 -5.82 -3.19
C SER A 161 -16.38 -4.52 -3.80
#